data_AF-A3J6H2-F1
#
_entry.id   AF-A3J6H2-F1
#
_cell.length_a   1.000
_cell.length_b   1.000
_cell.length_c   1.000
_cell.angle_alpha   90.00
_cell.angle_beta   90.00
_cell.angle_gamma   90.00
#
_symmetry.space_group_name_H-M   'P 1'
#
loop_
_entity.id
_entity.type
_entity.pdbx_description
1 polymer ?
#
loop_
_entity_poly.entity_id
_entity_poly.type
_entity_poly.pdbx_seq_one_letter_code
_entity_poly.pdbx_strand_id
1 'polypeptide(L)'
;MTPEEKGRFCGVCSKTVFDFTKATDKEIIEHLNKDATACGRFVSSQLNRDLIVQKEKSSYWIIATATVFSFLGIGSQTAYSQVKQDTIQTDKKLNKNIITTTNNPVTITGFVSDELGPIAGANVVVKGTTRGISTDYDGKYSIEVNEGEILTYNYIGFKTIEIIVDSKSTAINVTMIEDGTLVSTGIVLIGGIKKRTFFGRQIQKVRNWFR
;
A
#
# COMPACT_ATOMS: atom_id res chain seq x y z
N MET A 1 -16.47 -2.21 42.89
CA MET A 1 -15.05 -2.22 42.47
C MET A 1 -14.67 -0.79 42.15
N THR A 2 -13.71 -0.26 42.89
CA THR A 2 -13.25 1.13 42.81
C THR A 2 -12.66 1.43 41.43
N PRO A 3 -12.83 2.65 40.90
CA PRO A 3 -12.27 3.02 39.61
C PRO A 3 -10.78 3.31 39.80
N GLU A 4 -9.92 2.33 39.55
CA GLU A 4 -8.49 2.59 39.44
C GLU A 4 -8.19 3.15 38.05
N GLU A 5 -7.41 4.23 38.02
CA GLU A 5 -7.00 5.02 36.86
C GLU A 5 -6.26 4.22 35.76
N LYS A 6 -6.07 2.91 35.95
CA LYS A 6 -5.21 2.04 35.14
C LYS A 6 -5.93 0.89 34.44
N GLY A 7 -7.26 0.92 34.32
CA GLY A 7 -8.00 -0.09 33.54
C GLY A 7 -8.34 -1.37 34.31
N ARG A 8 -9.01 -2.33 33.65
CA ARG A 8 -9.51 -3.56 34.31
C ARG A 8 -8.43 -4.65 34.28
N PHE A 9 -8.15 -5.26 35.43
CA PHE A 9 -7.18 -6.35 35.55
C PHE A 9 -7.81 -7.71 35.13
N CYS A 10 -7.10 -8.48 34.29
CA CYS A 10 -7.49 -9.84 33.96
C CYS A 10 -6.88 -10.83 34.96
N GLY A 11 -7.74 -11.49 35.76
CA GLY A 11 -7.29 -12.48 36.75
C GLY A 11 -6.71 -13.77 36.16
N VAL A 12 -6.83 -14.00 34.86
CA VAL A 12 -6.29 -15.21 34.18
C VAL A 12 -4.85 -14.99 33.72
N CYS A 13 -4.56 -13.84 33.12
CA CYS A 13 -3.23 -13.55 32.58
C CYS A 13 -2.43 -12.55 33.42
N SER A 14 -2.98 -12.10 34.55
CA SER A 14 -2.39 -11.09 35.46
C SER A 14 -1.98 -9.79 34.76
N LYS A 15 -2.60 -9.48 33.62
CA LYS A 15 -2.31 -8.30 32.80
C LYS A 15 -3.44 -7.30 32.89
N THR A 16 -3.08 -6.04 32.77
CA THR A 16 -4.01 -4.94 32.58
C THR A 16 -4.65 -5.02 31.20
N VAL A 17 -5.98 -4.91 31.16
CA VAL A 17 -6.76 -4.90 29.92
C VAL A 17 -7.35 -3.50 29.70
N PHE A 18 -7.00 -2.91 28.56
CA PHE A 18 -7.50 -1.61 28.12
C PHE A 18 -8.72 -1.77 27.21
N ASP A 19 -9.75 -0.93 27.37
CA ASP A 19 -10.92 -0.97 26.49
C ASP A 19 -10.73 0.01 25.31
N PHE A 20 -10.49 -0.53 24.11
CA PHE A 20 -10.28 0.23 22.87
C PHE A 20 -11.56 0.35 22.03
N THR A 21 -12.72 -0.09 22.53
CA THR A 21 -13.97 -0.09 21.76
C THR A 21 -14.39 1.30 21.26
N LYS A 22 -13.97 2.37 21.96
CA LYS A 22 -14.20 3.77 21.57
C LYS A 22 -12.93 4.51 21.11
N ALA A 23 -11.78 3.85 21.10
CA ALA A 23 -10.51 4.46 20.76
C ALA A 23 -10.35 4.59 19.24
N THR A 24 -9.72 5.68 18.82
CA THR A 24 -9.34 5.90 17.42
C THR A 24 -8.08 5.12 17.05
N ASP A 25 -7.85 4.88 15.77
CA ASP A 25 -6.66 4.16 15.27
C ASP A 25 -5.36 4.79 15.75
N LYS A 26 -5.32 6.12 15.86
CA LYS A 26 -4.17 6.87 16.38
C LYS A 26 -3.92 6.56 17.85
N GLU A 27 -4.96 6.58 18.68
CA GLU A 27 -4.87 6.30 20.12
C GLU A 27 -4.49 4.84 20.37
N ILE A 28 -5.04 3.90 19.58
CA ILE A 28 -4.67 2.48 19.65
C ILE A 28 -3.18 2.30 19.35
N ILE A 29 -2.68 2.91 18.28
CA ILE A 29 -1.26 2.84 17.88
C ILE A 29 -0.35 3.47 18.93
N GLU A 30 -0.72 4.64 19.44
CA GLU A 30 0.06 5.35 20.46
C GLU A 30 0.21 4.50 21.72
N HIS A 31 -0.86 3.82 22.13
CA HIS A 31 -0.84 2.94 23.30
C HIS A 31 -0.04 1.65 23.06
N LEU A 32 -0.19 1.00 21.89
CA LEU A 32 0.57 -0.21 21.55
C LEU A 32 2.06 0.06 21.36
N ASN A 33 2.43 1.22 20.84
CA ASN A 33 3.83 1.63 20.72
C ASN A 33 4.47 1.93 22.09
N LYS A 34 3.67 2.38 23.06
CA LYS A 34 4.14 2.62 24.42
C LYS A 34 4.37 1.31 25.17
N ASP A 35 3.41 0.39 25.08
CA ASP A 35 3.43 -0.90 25.78
C ASP A 35 3.10 -2.05 24.81
N ALA A 36 4.13 -2.66 24.23
CA ALA A 36 3.99 -3.73 23.23
C ALA A 36 3.32 -5.02 23.76
N THR A 37 3.17 -5.15 25.09
CA THR A 37 2.51 -6.28 25.77
C THR A 37 1.10 -5.96 26.26
N ALA A 38 0.56 -4.78 25.90
CA ALA A 38 -0.76 -4.34 26.31
C ALA A 38 -1.84 -5.28 25.76
N CYS A 39 -2.72 -5.76 26.64
CA CYS A 39 -3.92 -6.49 26.27
C CYS A 39 -5.11 -5.52 26.24
N GLY A 40 -6.07 -5.75 25.35
CA GLY A 40 -7.23 -4.88 25.27
C GLY A 40 -8.46 -5.50 24.62
N ARG A 41 -9.60 -4.86 24.85
CA ARG A 41 -10.88 -5.20 24.24
C ARG A 41 -11.07 -4.35 22.98
N PHE A 42 -11.34 -5.02 21.86
CA PHE A 42 -11.61 -4.41 20.56
C PHE A 42 -13.00 -4.81 20.07
N VAL A 43 -13.62 -3.97 19.23
CA VAL A 43 -14.79 -4.42 18.46
C VAL A 43 -14.34 -5.26 17.26
N SER A 44 -15.20 -6.13 16.74
CA SER A 44 -14.84 -7.02 15.63
C SER A 44 -14.43 -6.28 14.36
N SER A 45 -15.02 -5.10 14.10
CA SER A 45 -14.63 -4.25 12.97
C SER A 45 -13.25 -3.62 13.14
N GLN A 46 -12.69 -3.64 14.34
CA GLN A 46 -11.35 -3.15 14.60
C GLN A 46 -10.26 -4.22 14.40
N LEU A 47 -10.61 -5.49 14.20
CA LEU A 47 -9.64 -6.57 14.07
C LEU A 47 -9.32 -6.84 12.59
N ASN A 48 -8.13 -7.36 12.31
CA ASN A 48 -7.69 -7.75 10.96
C ASN A 48 -7.80 -6.64 9.90
N ARG A 49 -7.54 -5.39 10.28
CA ARG A 49 -7.48 -4.24 9.36
C ARG A 49 -6.16 -3.51 9.50
N ASP A 50 -5.73 -2.85 8.43
CA ASP A 50 -4.59 -1.95 8.46
C ASP A 50 -4.94 -0.66 9.20
N LEU A 51 -4.14 -0.29 10.20
CA LEU A 51 -4.31 0.96 10.93
C LEU A 51 -3.56 2.08 10.19
N ILE A 52 -4.29 3.09 9.72
CA ILE A 52 -3.73 4.19 8.92
C ILE A 52 -3.53 5.41 9.82
N VAL A 53 -2.27 5.73 10.16
CA VAL A 53 -1.93 6.99 10.86
C VAL A 53 -1.94 8.13 9.85
N GLN A 54 -3.04 8.89 9.83
CA GLN A 54 -3.06 10.16 9.11
C GLN A 54 -2.14 11.15 9.84
N LYS A 55 -0.91 11.32 9.32
CA LYS A 55 0.01 12.34 9.83
C LYS A 55 -0.52 13.71 9.45
N GLU A 56 -1.14 14.40 10.39
CA GLU A 56 -1.52 15.81 10.22
C GLU A 56 -0.27 16.61 9.88
N LYS A 57 -0.23 17.13 8.65
CA LYS A 57 0.81 18.08 8.23
C LYS A 57 0.45 19.42 8.85
N SER A 58 1.33 19.97 9.69
CA SER A 58 1.08 21.29 10.25
C SER A 58 0.97 22.32 9.12
N SER A 59 -0.13 23.05 9.14
CA SER A 59 -0.62 23.91 8.06
C SER A 59 0.09 25.27 7.99
N TYR A 60 1.20 25.45 8.72
CA TYR A 60 1.99 26.69 8.72
C TYR A 60 2.46 27.11 7.31
N TRP A 61 2.57 26.17 6.38
CA TRP A 61 2.94 26.47 4.99
C TRP A 61 1.78 27.06 4.15
N ILE A 62 0.51 26.88 4.56
CA ILE A 62 -0.66 27.45 3.87
C ILE A 62 -0.93 28.89 4.34
N ILE A 63 -0.61 29.22 5.60
CA ILE A 63 -0.81 30.56 6.15
C ILE A 63 0.17 31.57 5.53
N ALA A 64 1.37 31.13 5.16
CA ALA A 64 2.39 31.99 4.57
C ALA A 64 2.06 32.49 3.15
N THR A 65 1.17 31.82 2.40
CA THR A 65 0.83 32.22 1.02
C THR A 65 -0.40 33.13 0.92
N ALA A 66 -1.23 33.20 1.96
CA ALA A 66 -2.47 33.97 1.95
C ALA A 66 -2.26 35.48 2.18
N THR A 67 -1.16 35.91 2.79
CA THR A 67 -0.91 37.32 3.08
C THR A 67 -0.43 38.13 1.86
N VAL A 68 -0.02 37.47 0.77
CA VAL A 68 0.49 38.13 -0.44
C VAL A 68 -0.62 38.45 -1.46
N PHE A 69 -1.76 37.76 -1.41
CA PHE A 69 -2.85 37.93 -2.40
C PHE A 69 -3.85 39.07 -2.09
N SER A 70 -3.76 39.73 -0.93
CA SER A 70 -4.71 40.79 -0.55
C SER A 70 -4.37 42.19 -1.07
N PHE A 71 -3.29 42.38 -1.85
CA PHE A 71 -2.83 43.74 -2.25
C PHE A 71 -3.02 44.13 -3.72
N LEU A 72 -3.52 43.27 -4.61
CA LEU A 72 -3.88 43.66 -5.99
C LEU A 72 -5.25 43.07 -6.37
N GLY A 73 -6.30 43.88 -6.27
CA GLY A 73 -7.61 43.44 -6.76
C GLY A 73 -8.83 44.31 -6.49
N ILE A 74 -8.70 45.65 -6.39
CA ILE A 74 -9.86 46.54 -6.64
C ILE A 74 -9.75 47.01 -8.09
N GLY A 75 -10.44 46.32 -8.99
CA GLY A 75 -10.58 46.67 -10.40
C GLY A 75 -12.00 46.36 -10.86
N SER A 76 -12.70 47.40 -11.28
CA SER A 76 -14.12 47.52 -11.65
C SER A 76 -14.76 46.32 -12.37
N GLN A 77 -15.89 45.86 -11.84
CA GLN A 77 -16.86 45.00 -12.50
C GLN A 77 -17.48 45.70 -13.72
N THR A 78 -17.06 45.33 -14.93
CA THR A 78 -17.85 45.55 -16.14
C THR A 78 -18.76 44.34 -16.34
N ALA A 79 -20.07 44.59 -16.35
CA ALA A 79 -21.08 43.58 -16.60
C ALA A 79 -20.99 43.10 -18.05
N TYR A 80 -20.73 41.80 -18.25
CA TYR A 80 -20.81 41.16 -19.56
C TYR A 80 -22.24 40.67 -19.83
N SER A 81 -22.80 41.07 -20.97
CA SER A 81 -24.12 40.69 -21.48
C SER A 81 -24.16 39.18 -21.79
N GLN A 82 -25.24 38.50 -21.39
CA GLN A 82 -25.45 37.08 -21.69
C GLN A 82 -25.91 36.93 -23.15
N VAL A 83 -25.03 36.39 -24.01
CA VAL A 83 -25.41 35.95 -25.36
C VAL A 83 -26.20 34.64 -25.24
N LYS A 84 -27.39 34.62 -25.85
CA LYS A 84 -28.33 33.49 -25.95
C LYS A 84 -27.63 32.22 -26.45
N GLN A 85 -27.67 31.14 -25.66
CA GLN A 85 -27.22 29.82 -26.09
C GLN A 85 -28.31 29.14 -26.92
N ASP A 86 -28.05 28.97 -28.22
CA ASP A 86 -28.80 27.99 -29.01
C ASP A 86 -28.26 26.59 -28.68
N THR A 87 -29.17 25.70 -28.31
CA THR A 87 -28.85 24.33 -27.90
C THR A 87 -28.62 23.45 -29.12
N ILE A 88 -27.38 22.97 -29.30
CA ILE A 88 -27.08 21.86 -30.20
C ILE A 88 -27.18 20.57 -29.39
N GLN A 89 -28.11 19.69 -29.77
CA GLN A 89 -28.20 18.34 -29.24
C GLN A 89 -26.91 17.59 -29.57
N THR A 90 -26.13 17.27 -28.54
CA THR A 90 -24.96 16.40 -28.65
C THR A 90 -25.35 15.06 -28.07
N ASP A 91 -25.63 14.09 -28.93
CA ASP A 91 -25.67 12.68 -28.55
C ASP A 91 -24.32 12.34 -27.93
N LYS A 92 -24.31 12.20 -26.61
CA LYS A 92 -23.12 11.91 -25.83
C LYS A 92 -22.74 10.45 -26.04
N LYS A 93 -22.17 10.14 -27.19
CA LYS A 93 -21.36 8.94 -27.37
C LYS A 93 -20.15 9.13 -26.45
N LEU A 94 -20.15 8.43 -25.33
CA LEU A 94 -19.06 8.43 -24.35
C LEU A 94 -17.78 7.97 -25.06
N ASN A 95 -17.00 8.93 -25.56
CA ASN A 95 -15.62 8.69 -25.93
C ASN A 95 -14.86 8.46 -24.63
N LYS A 96 -14.89 7.20 -24.18
CA LYS A 96 -13.99 6.67 -23.16
C LYS A 96 -12.61 6.69 -23.81
N ASN A 97 -11.94 7.84 -23.75
CA ASN A 97 -10.49 7.89 -23.82
C ASN A 97 -10.00 7.15 -22.58
N ILE A 98 -9.97 5.81 -22.70
CA ILE A 98 -9.20 4.93 -21.84
C ILE A 98 -7.79 5.50 -21.95
N ILE A 99 -7.31 6.10 -20.87
CA ILE A 99 -5.89 6.30 -20.68
C ILE A 99 -5.33 4.89 -20.66
N THR A 100 -4.99 4.36 -21.83
CA THR A 100 -4.02 3.29 -21.97
C THR A 100 -2.73 3.91 -21.49
N THR A 101 -2.53 3.89 -20.17
CA THR A 101 -1.19 3.85 -19.61
C THR A 101 -0.53 2.75 -20.39
N THR A 102 0.36 3.10 -21.31
CA THR A 102 1.29 2.17 -21.95
C THR A 102 2.13 1.62 -20.83
N ASN A 103 1.57 0.63 -20.14
CA ASN A 103 2.22 -0.15 -19.13
C ASN A 103 3.15 -1.03 -19.93
N ASN A 104 4.41 -0.60 -20.00
CA ASN A 104 5.41 -1.33 -20.75
C ASN A 104 5.65 -2.63 -19.97
N PRO A 105 5.32 -3.81 -20.54
CA PRO A 105 5.51 -5.06 -19.84
C PRO A 105 7.00 -5.20 -19.50
N VAL A 106 7.28 -5.45 -18.24
CA VAL A 106 8.61 -5.76 -17.73
C VAL A 106 8.70 -7.27 -17.58
N THR A 107 9.70 -7.86 -18.20
CA THR A 107 10.01 -9.28 -18.01
C THR A 107 10.72 -9.46 -16.67
N ILE A 108 10.09 -10.19 -15.75
CA ILE A 108 10.70 -10.61 -14.50
C ILE A 108 11.21 -12.02 -14.67
N THR A 109 12.49 -12.18 -14.37
CA THR A 109 13.14 -13.48 -14.28
C THR A 109 13.36 -13.86 -12.82
N GLY A 110 13.50 -15.14 -12.55
CA GLY A 110 13.68 -15.55 -11.17
C GLY A 110 13.89 -17.04 -11.00
N PHE A 111 14.05 -17.41 -9.75
CA PHE A 111 14.23 -18.79 -9.33
C PHE A 111 13.43 -19.05 -8.05
N VAL A 112 12.71 -20.17 -8.04
CA VAL A 112 11.90 -20.64 -6.91
C VAL A 112 12.56 -21.88 -6.30
N SER A 113 12.79 -21.85 -5.00
CA SER A 113 13.40 -22.96 -4.26
C SER A 113 12.76 -23.17 -2.90
N ASP A 114 13.20 -24.22 -2.22
CA ASP A 114 12.90 -24.57 -0.84
C ASP A 114 14.20 -24.91 -0.10
N GLU A 115 14.11 -25.31 1.16
CA GLU A 115 15.22 -25.82 1.97
C GLU A 115 15.94 -27.02 1.33
N LEU A 116 15.20 -27.86 0.59
CA LEU A 116 15.76 -29.06 -0.06
C LEU A 116 16.37 -28.79 -1.45
N GLY A 117 16.01 -27.70 -2.13
CA GLY A 117 16.49 -27.41 -3.47
C GLY A 117 15.50 -26.63 -4.37
N PRO A 118 15.77 -26.55 -5.70
CA PRO A 118 14.86 -25.90 -6.65
C PRO A 118 13.50 -26.59 -6.71
N ILE A 119 12.42 -25.81 -6.86
CA ILE A 119 11.07 -26.35 -7.04
C ILE A 119 10.70 -26.28 -8.52
N ALA A 120 10.57 -27.45 -9.15
CA ALA A 120 10.00 -27.58 -10.49
C ALA A 120 8.46 -27.62 -10.44
N GLY A 121 7.80 -26.95 -11.37
CA GLY A 121 6.33 -26.94 -11.45
C GLY A 121 5.61 -26.05 -10.43
N ALA A 122 6.30 -25.12 -9.77
CA ALA A 122 5.66 -24.08 -8.96
C ALA A 122 4.87 -23.12 -9.86
N ASN A 123 3.66 -22.75 -9.43
CA ASN A 123 2.82 -21.81 -10.17
C ASN A 123 3.18 -20.38 -9.80
N VAL A 124 3.55 -19.58 -10.81
CA VAL A 124 3.81 -18.14 -10.71
C VAL A 124 2.71 -17.41 -11.47
N VAL A 125 1.80 -16.75 -10.74
CA VAL A 125 0.58 -16.15 -11.33
C VAL A 125 0.48 -14.68 -10.95
N VAL A 126 0.07 -13.83 -11.88
CA VAL A 126 -0.29 -12.44 -11.57
C VAL A 126 -1.68 -12.40 -10.96
N LYS A 127 -1.77 -11.94 -9.72
CA LYS A 127 -3.00 -11.89 -8.92
C LYS A 127 -4.12 -11.14 -9.66
N GLY A 128 -5.28 -11.78 -9.74
CA GLY A 128 -6.46 -11.22 -10.41
C GLY A 128 -6.44 -11.35 -11.94
N THR A 129 -5.46 -12.05 -12.51
CA THR A 129 -5.40 -12.33 -13.96
C THR A 129 -5.23 -13.83 -14.22
N THR A 130 -5.42 -14.23 -15.47
CA THR A 130 -5.13 -15.60 -15.95
C THR A 130 -3.68 -15.74 -16.45
N ARG A 131 -2.86 -14.69 -16.31
CA ARG A 131 -1.46 -14.73 -16.74
C ARG A 131 -0.63 -15.40 -15.65
N GLY A 132 -0.10 -16.57 -15.97
CA GLY A 132 0.79 -17.30 -15.10
C GLY A 132 1.61 -18.31 -15.87
N ILE A 133 2.69 -18.76 -15.25
CA ILE A 133 3.61 -19.77 -15.78
C ILE A 133 3.98 -20.75 -14.67
N SER A 134 4.44 -21.92 -15.06
CA SER A 134 5.07 -22.89 -14.15
C SER A 134 6.58 -22.75 -14.19
N THR A 135 7.27 -23.01 -13.09
CA THR A 135 8.74 -23.07 -13.04
C THR A 135 9.28 -24.29 -13.79
N ASP A 136 10.46 -24.16 -14.39
CA ASP A 136 11.17 -25.23 -15.10
C ASP A 136 11.81 -26.26 -14.14
N TYR A 137 12.49 -27.29 -14.68
CA TYR A 137 13.20 -28.30 -13.89
C TYR A 137 14.24 -27.71 -12.92
N ASP A 138 14.92 -26.64 -13.34
CA ASP A 138 15.85 -25.88 -12.50
C ASP A 138 15.15 -24.85 -11.62
N GLY A 139 13.82 -24.87 -11.44
CA GLY A 139 13.09 -23.88 -10.63
C GLY A 139 13.09 -22.44 -11.18
N LYS A 140 13.62 -22.22 -12.39
CA LYS A 140 13.66 -20.90 -13.05
C LYS A 140 12.30 -20.55 -13.65
N TYR A 141 12.05 -19.25 -13.79
CA TYR A 141 10.85 -18.74 -14.46
C TYR A 141 11.13 -17.38 -15.12
N SER A 142 10.31 -17.03 -16.11
CA SER A 142 10.32 -15.74 -16.80
C SER A 142 8.91 -15.32 -17.19
N ILE A 143 8.38 -14.29 -16.53
CA ILE A 143 7.00 -13.82 -16.72
C ILE A 143 6.97 -12.32 -17.06
N GLU A 144 6.13 -11.94 -18.02
CA GLU A 144 5.86 -10.55 -18.33
C GLU A 144 4.78 -9.98 -17.42
N VAL A 145 5.13 -8.91 -16.70
CA VAL A 145 4.27 -8.26 -15.72
C VAL A 145 4.42 -6.76 -15.80
N ASN A 146 3.43 -6.06 -15.26
CA ASN A 146 3.51 -4.61 -15.16
C ASN A 146 3.94 -4.14 -13.77
N GLU A 147 4.45 -2.91 -13.69
CA GLU A 147 4.72 -2.27 -12.40
C GLU A 147 3.43 -2.16 -11.57
N GLY A 148 3.53 -2.52 -10.28
CA GLY A 148 2.43 -2.49 -9.33
C GLY A 148 1.54 -3.74 -9.32
N GLU A 149 1.78 -4.71 -10.20
CA GLU A 149 1.09 -6.00 -10.15
C GLU A 149 1.65 -6.88 -9.02
N ILE A 150 0.83 -7.82 -8.54
CA ILE A 150 1.21 -8.74 -7.47
C ILE A 150 1.45 -10.12 -8.09
N LEU A 151 2.64 -10.65 -7.90
CA LEU A 151 2.99 -12.02 -8.25
C LEU A 151 2.72 -12.94 -7.07
N THR A 152 1.97 -14.01 -7.33
CA THR A 152 1.63 -15.05 -6.38
C THR A 152 2.35 -16.33 -6.75
N TYR A 153 3.10 -16.88 -5.80
CA TYR A 153 3.83 -18.13 -5.92
C TYR A 153 3.10 -19.20 -5.12
N ASN A 154 2.67 -20.26 -5.78
CA ASN A 154 1.92 -21.34 -5.16
C ASN A 154 2.42 -22.71 -5.61
N TYR A 155 2.56 -23.63 -4.65
CA TYR A 155 2.95 -25.01 -4.90
C TYR A 155 2.32 -25.91 -3.84
N ILE A 156 2.02 -27.14 -4.21
CA ILE A 156 1.26 -28.07 -3.36
C ILE A 156 2.09 -28.38 -2.11
N GLY A 157 1.51 -28.17 -0.93
CA GLY A 157 2.17 -28.39 0.36
C GLY A 157 2.99 -27.20 0.88
N PHE A 158 3.00 -26.07 0.16
CA PHE A 158 3.73 -24.86 0.54
C PHE A 158 2.81 -23.68 0.79
N LYS A 159 3.28 -22.77 1.64
CA LYS A 159 2.61 -21.51 1.88
C LYS A 159 2.68 -20.62 0.65
N THR A 160 1.54 -20.03 0.28
CA THR A 160 1.47 -19.07 -0.82
C THR A 160 2.21 -17.78 -0.47
N ILE A 161 3.10 -17.32 -1.37
CA ILE A 161 3.87 -16.08 -1.21
C ILE A 161 3.35 -15.05 -2.22
N GLU A 162 3.15 -13.81 -1.77
CA GLU A 162 2.73 -12.70 -2.61
C GLU A 162 3.79 -11.59 -2.62
N ILE A 163 4.20 -11.12 -3.80
CA ILE A 163 5.23 -10.09 -3.98
C ILE A 163 4.73 -9.02 -4.95
N ILE A 164 4.80 -7.76 -4.54
CA ILE A 164 4.47 -6.61 -5.40
C ILE A 164 5.65 -6.33 -6.33
N VAL A 165 5.36 -6.13 -7.61
CA VAL A 165 6.35 -5.79 -8.64
C VAL A 165 6.67 -4.30 -8.60
N ASP A 166 7.93 -3.96 -8.31
CA ASP A 166 8.46 -2.60 -8.43
C ASP A 166 9.02 -2.33 -9.84
N SER A 167 9.04 -1.07 -10.30
CA SER A 167 9.63 -0.64 -11.60
C SER A 167 11.10 -1.04 -11.85
N LYS A 168 11.81 -1.49 -10.82
CA LYS A 168 13.25 -1.80 -10.87
C LYS A 168 13.54 -3.29 -10.71
N SER A 169 12.53 -4.09 -10.45
CA SER A 169 12.69 -5.52 -10.21
C SER A 169 12.75 -6.25 -11.54
N THR A 170 13.96 -6.49 -12.04
CA THR A 170 14.22 -7.35 -13.21
C THR A 170 14.38 -8.82 -12.83
N ALA A 171 14.76 -9.07 -11.56
CA ALA A 171 14.94 -10.41 -11.02
C ALA A 171 14.33 -10.54 -9.62
N ILE A 172 13.55 -11.59 -9.39
CA ILE A 172 12.94 -11.91 -8.09
C ILE A 172 13.21 -13.39 -7.80
N ASN A 173 13.92 -13.69 -6.71
CA ASN A 173 14.12 -15.06 -6.26
C ASN A 173 13.29 -15.32 -5.01
N VAL A 174 12.65 -16.48 -4.95
CA VAL A 174 11.69 -16.81 -3.89
C VAL A 174 12.06 -18.15 -3.27
N THR A 175 12.15 -18.18 -1.95
CA THR A 175 12.25 -19.42 -1.19
C THR A 175 10.89 -19.70 -0.55
N MET A 176 10.25 -20.80 -0.95
CA MET A 176 8.98 -21.25 -0.40
C MET A 176 9.20 -21.93 0.95
N ILE A 177 8.15 -21.95 1.78
CA ILE A 177 8.16 -22.56 3.11
C ILE A 177 6.99 -23.55 3.16
N GLU A 178 7.24 -24.76 3.63
CA GLU A 178 6.21 -25.80 3.77
C GLU A 178 5.08 -25.35 4.71
N ASP A 179 3.83 -25.58 4.30
CA ASP A 179 2.61 -25.14 5.02
C ASP A 179 2.41 -25.91 6.35
N GLY A 180 3.16 -26.99 6.57
CA GLY A 180 3.17 -27.79 7.80
C GLY A 180 4.19 -27.33 8.85
N THR A 181 5.10 -26.41 8.52
CA THR A 181 6.02 -25.83 9.50
C THR A 181 5.33 -24.66 10.18
N LEU A 182 5.10 -24.78 11.50
CA LEU A 182 4.65 -23.68 12.35
C LEU A 182 5.78 -22.65 12.53
N VAL A 183 6.19 -21.99 11.44
CA VAL A 183 7.04 -20.80 11.53
C VAL A 183 6.14 -19.62 11.87
N SER A 184 5.86 -19.52 13.17
CA SER A 184 5.60 -18.25 13.82
C SER A 184 6.72 -17.29 13.42
N THR A 185 6.37 -16.14 12.83
CA THR A 185 7.27 -15.04 12.43
C THR A 185 8.11 -15.25 11.17
N GLY A 186 7.91 -14.40 10.17
CA GLY A 186 8.84 -14.29 9.04
C GLY A 186 8.19 -13.85 7.74
N ILE A 187 7.86 -12.56 7.63
CA ILE A 187 7.75 -11.91 6.33
C ILE A 187 9.16 -11.88 5.75
N VAL A 188 9.47 -12.72 4.75
CA VAL A 188 10.72 -12.64 4.00
C VAL A 188 10.57 -11.54 2.95
N LEU A 189 10.83 -10.29 3.38
CA LEU A 189 11.09 -9.16 2.48
C LEU A 189 12.56 -9.21 2.07
N ILE A 190 12.90 -9.91 0.98
CA ILE A 190 14.16 -9.67 0.28
C ILE A 190 13.91 -8.57 -0.74
N GLY A 191 13.80 -7.34 -0.24
CA GLY A 191 13.79 -6.11 -1.02
C GLY A 191 14.84 -5.19 -0.42
N GLY A 192 15.98 -5.04 -1.10
CA GLY A 192 17.09 -4.23 -0.62
C GLY A 192 16.62 -2.85 -0.15
N ILE A 193 16.98 -2.49 1.09
CA ILE A 193 16.58 -1.22 1.70
C ILE A 193 17.33 -0.08 0.99
N LYS A 194 16.80 0.42 -0.14
CA LYS A 194 17.34 1.62 -0.76
C LYS A 194 16.89 2.83 0.05
N LYS A 195 17.73 3.26 1.00
CA LYS A 195 17.56 4.53 1.72
C LYS A 195 17.36 5.65 0.70
N ARG A 196 16.13 6.18 0.59
CA ARG A 196 15.84 7.34 -0.28
C ARG A 196 16.51 8.56 0.32
N THR A 197 17.59 9.03 -0.29
CA THR A 197 18.28 10.28 0.09
C THR A 197 17.38 11.49 -0.18
N PHE A 198 17.53 12.51 0.67
CA PHE A 198 16.71 13.74 0.67
C PHE A 198 16.58 14.39 -0.72
N PHE A 199 17.64 14.35 -1.53
CA PHE A 199 17.68 14.92 -2.88
C PHE A 199 16.77 14.20 -3.89
N GLY A 200 16.53 12.90 -3.74
CA GLY A 200 15.66 12.15 -4.66
C GLY A 200 14.19 12.58 -4.61
N ARG A 201 13.75 13.18 -3.48
CA ARG A 201 12.37 13.67 -3.32
C ARG A 201 12.13 15.02 -3.99
N GLN A 202 13.16 15.85 -4.13
CA GLN A 202 13.02 17.19 -4.71
C GLN A 202 12.92 17.15 -6.24
N ILE A 203 13.68 16.25 -6.88
CA ILE A 203 13.69 16.13 -8.35
C ILE A 203 12.35 15.61 -8.89
N GLN A 204 11.67 14.71 -8.17
CA GLN A 204 10.33 14.24 -8.57
C GLN A 204 9.24 15.32 -8.44
N LYS A 205 9.39 16.27 -7.52
CA LYS A 205 8.43 17.38 -7.35
C LYS A 205 8.50 18.40 -8.48
N VAL A 206 9.70 18.71 -8.96
CA VAL A 206 9.87 19.65 -10.09
C VAL A 206 9.32 19.06 -11.38
N ARG A 207 9.50 17.76 -11.60
CA ARG A 207 8.99 17.07 -12.80
C ARG A 207 7.46 17.05 -12.90
N ASN A 208 6.75 16.96 -11.77
CA ASN A 208 5.28 17.00 -11.75
C ASN A 208 4.70 18.42 -11.79
N TRP A 209 5.54 19.46 -11.72
CA TRP A 209 5.10 20.86 -11.79
C TRP A 209 5.07 21.41 -13.23
N PHE A 210 5.76 20.74 -14.16
CA PHE A 210 5.80 21.07 -15.59
C PHE A 210 4.92 20.16 -16.46
N ARG A 211 3.91 19.50 -15.88
CA ARG A 211 2.98 18.64 -16.58
C ARG A 211 1.54 19.07 -16.33
#